data_AF-A0A7C1UL22-F1
#
_entry.id   AF-A0A7C1UL22-F1
#
_cell.length_a   1.000
_cell.length_b   1.000
_cell.length_c   1.000
_cell.angle_alpha   90.00
_cell.angle_beta   90.00
_cell.angle_gamma   90.00
#
_symmetry.space_group_name_H-M   'P 1'
#
loop_
_entity.id
_entity.type
_entity.pdbx_description
1 polymer ?
#
loop_
_entity_poly.entity_id
_entity_poly.type
_entity_poly.pdbx_seq_one_letter_code
_entity_poly.pdbx_strand_id
1 'polypeptide(L)'
;MKTSSPDRQVSEQLRSIADQLEKQLEDVAGQRIGFSLMVFTAEPGARMNYVSNCDRADIVKVLKSLLHSWEQGMPDIEAHKFVS
;
A
#
# COMPACT_ATOMS: atom_id res chain seq x y z
N MET A 1 18.44 -7.42 13.25
CA MET A 1 17.03 -7.79 13.49
C MET A 1 16.70 -8.93 12.54
N LYS A 2 16.35 -10.12 13.04
CA LYS A 2 16.05 -11.29 12.21
C LYS A 2 14.64 -11.12 11.63
N THR A 3 14.49 -11.25 10.32
CA THR A 3 13.19 -11.30 9.63
C THR A 3 12.40 -12.49 10.19
N SER A 4 11.16 -12.27 10.63
CA SER A 4 10.34 -13.38 11.11
C SER A 4 9.94 -14.29 9.93
N SER A 5 9.62 -15.56 10.21
CA SER A 5 9.15 -16.50 9.18
C SER A 5 7.92 -15.96 8.40
N PRO A 6 6.91 -15.36 9.06
CA PRO A 6 5.79 -14.71 8.37
C PRO A 6 6.20 -13.53 7.48
N ASP A 7 7.09 -12.65 7.96
CA ASP A 7 7.53 -11.49 7.17
C ASP A 7 8.20 -11.92 5.86
N ARG A 8 8.97 -13.00 5.90
CA ARG A 8 9.61 -13.57 4.72
C ARG A 8 8.59 -14.17 3.75
N GLN A 9 7.66 -14.98 4.23
CA GLN A 9 6.62 -15.58 3.39
C GLN A 9 5.77 -14.51 2.69
N VAL A 10 5.39 -13.47 3.43
CA VAL A 10 4.68 -12.32 2.86
C VAL A 10 5.55 -11.63 1.80
N SER A 11 6.82 -11.35 2.11
CA SER A 11 7.75 -10.71 1.16
C SER A 11 7.90 -11.50 -0.15
N GLU A 12 7.99 -12.83 -0.07
CA GLU A 12 8.10 -13.72 -1.24
C GLU A 12 6.85 -13.67 -2.14
N GLN A 13 5.67 -13.48 -1.57
CA GLN A 13 4.40 -13.41 -2.32
C GLN A 13 4.00 -11.98 -2.72
N LEU A 14 4.59 -10.96 -2.10
CA LEU A 14 4.11 -9.59 -2.20
C LEU A 14 4.10 -9.04 -3.62
N ARG A 15 5.04 -9.48 -4.47
CA ARG A 15 5.08 -9.12 -5.89
C ARG A 15 3.91 -9.71 -6.67
N SER A 16 3.62 -11.00 -6.48
CA SER A 16 2.47 -11.65 -7.13
C SER A 16 1.13 -10.99 -6.73
N ILE A 17 1.01 -10.60 -5.45
CA ILE A 17 -0.15 -9.84 -4.95
C ILE A 17 -0.24 -8.47 -5.63
N ALA A 18 0.89 -7.76 -5.78
CA ALA A 18 0.93 -6.46 -6.45
C ALA A 18 0.48 -6.55 -7.91
N ASP A 19 0.96 -7.57 -8.64
CA ASP A 19 0.62 -7.75 -10.06
C ASP A 19 -0.89 -8.01 -10.24
N GLN A 20 -1.49 -8.79 -9.34
CA GLN A 20 -2.94 -9.02 -9.33
C GLN A 20 -3.74 -7.75 -9.00
N LEU A 21 -3.28 -6.99 -8.00
CA LEU A 21 -3.92 -5.73 -7.60
C LEU A 21 -3.83 -4.69 -8.72
N GLU A 22 -2.69 -4.56 -9.38
CA GLU A 22 -2.50 -3.63 -10.50
C GLU A 22 -3.52 -3.89 -11.60
N LYS A 23 -3.68 -5.16 -12.00
CA LYS A 23 -4.68 -5.56 -13.00
C LYS A 23 -6.10 -5.22 -12.56
N GLN A 24 -6.47 -5.54 -11.32
CA GLN A 24 -7.80 -5.25 -10.80
C GLN A 24 -8.12 -3.75 -10.81
N LEU A 25 -7.15 -2.92 -10.41
CA LEU A 25 -7.33 -1.46 -10.42
C LEU A 25 -7.44 -0.91 -11.85
N GLU A 26 -6.65 -1.45 -12.78
CA GLU A 26 -6.73 -1.10 -14.19
C GLU A 26 -8.09 -1.48 -14.81
N ASP A 27 -8.60 -2.68 -14.51
CA ASP A 27 -9.91 -3.15 -14.97
C ASP A 27 -11.05 -2.26 -14.46
N VAL A 28 -10.95 -1.74 -13.22
CA VAL A 28 -11.95 -0.83 -12.63
C VAL A 28 -11.86 0.59 -13.19
N ALA A 29 -10.65 1.13 -13.32
CA ALA A 29 -10.45 2.53 -13.66
C ALA A 29 -10.36 2.79 -15.18
N GLY A 30 -10.18 1.75 -16.00
CA GLY A 30 -9.90 1.86 -17.43
C GLY A 30 -8.53 2.46 -17.75
N GLN A 31 -7.67 2.61 -16.74
CA GLN A 31 -6.31 3.12 -16.86
C GLN A 31 -5.46 2.65 -15.68
N ARG A 32 -4.14 2.67 -15.86
CA ARG A 32 -3.19 2.32 -14.80
C ARG A 32 -3.33 3.24 -13.59
N ILE A 33 -3.54 2.66 -12.41
CA ILE A 33 -3.61 3.37 -11.14
C ILE A 33 -2.34 3.13 -10.32
N GLY A 34 -1.77 4.21 -9.80
CA GLY A 34 -0.62 4.13 -8.90
C GLY A 34 -1.02 3.67 -7.50
N PHE A 35 -0.25 2.75 -6.91
CA PHE A 35 -0.47 2.31 -5.54
C PHE A 35 0.85 1.97 -4.82
N SER A 36 0.77 1.97 -3.49
CA SER A 36 1.78 1.42 -2.60
C SER A 36 1.07 0.58 -1.55
N LEU A 37 1.32 -0.74 -1.56
CA LEU A 37 0.79 -1.68 -0.58
C LEU A 37 1.81 -1.86 0.54
N MET A 38 1.44 -1.43 1.75
CA MET A 38 2.21 -1.63 2.97
C MET A 38 1.55 -2.71 3.81
N VAL A 39 2.31 -3.71 4.24
CA VAL A 39 1.85 -4.80 5.10
C VAL A 39 2.77 -4.95 6.30
N PHE A 40 2.17 -5.06 7.48
CA PHE A 40 2.88 -5.10 8.75
C PHE A 40 2.20 -6.10 9.68
N THR A 41 2.99 -6.82 10.46
CA THR A 41 2.50 -7.55 11.63
C THR A 41 2.20 -6.51 12.71
N ALA A 42 1.14 -6.72 13.49
CA ALA A 42 0.47 -5.70 14.31
C ALA A 42 1.30 -5.10 15.47
N GLU A 43 2.63 -5.22 15.45
CA GLU A 43 3.52 -4.62 16.42
C GLU A 43 3.90 -3.19 16.00
N PRO A 44 3.55 -2.17 16.81
CA PRO A 44 4.01 -0.81 16.59
C PRO A 44 5.54 -0.75 16.53
N GLY A 45 6.09 -0.20 15.45
CA GLY A 45 7.53 -0.04 15.25
C GLY A 45 8.24 -1.21 14.55
N ALA A 46 7.53 -2.28 14.19
CA ALA A 46 8.09 -3.34 13.34
C ALA A 46 8.44 -2.83 11.93
N ARG A 47 9.43 -3.48 11.29
CA ARG A 47 9.73 -3.20 9.88
C ARG A 47 8.55 -3.61 9.02
N MET A 48 8.12 -2.71 8.14
CA MET A 48 7.03 -2.98 7.21
C MET A 48 7.57 -3.65 5.94
N ASN A 49 6.82 -4.61 5.43
CA ASN A 49 6.97 -5.09 4.06
C ASN A 49 6.15 -4.17 3.15
N TYR A 50 6.67 -3.85 1.97
CA TYR A 50 5.92 -3.02 1.02
C TYR A 50 6.28 -3.33 -0.43
N VAL A 51 5.36 -2.98 -1.32
CA VAL A 51 5.52 -3.02 -2.78
C VAL A 51 4.77 -1.85 -3.39
N SER A 52 5.29 -1.28 -4.47
CA SER A 52 4.63 -0.22 -5.23
C SER A 52 4.82 -0.45 -6.73
N ASN A 53 3.86 0.00 -7.53
CA ASN A 53 3.98 0.01 -9.00
C ASN A 53 4.47 1.38 -9.55
N CYS A 54 4.67 2.37 -8.67
CA CYS A 54 5.28 3.66 -8.99
C CYS A 54 6.71 3.78 -8.48
N ASP A 55 7.41 4.80 -8.98
CA ASP A 55 8.73 5.18 -8.51
C ASP A 55 8.71 5.57 -7.03
N ARG A 56 9.73 5.10 -6.30
CA ARG A 56 9.86 5.36 -4.86
C ARG A 56 9.79 6.86 -4.52
N ALA A 57 10.36 7.72 -5.37
CA ALA A 57 10.36 9.16 -5.15
C ALA A 57 8.94 9.76 -5.13
N ASP A 58 8.05 9.25 -5.98
CA ASP A 58 6.67 9.73 -6.04
C ASP A 58 5.83 9.13 -4.92
N ILE A 59 6.04 7.85 -4.58
CA ILE A 59 5.41 7.24 -3.41
C ILE A 59 5.75 7.99 -2.12
N VAL A 60 7.01 8.42 -1.95
CA VAL A 60 7.41 9.23 -0.77
C VAL A 60 6.64 10.55 -0.71
N LYS A 61 6.40 11.22 -1.84
CA LYS A 61 5.61 12.46 -1.86
C LYS A 61 4.15 12.19 -1.49
N VAL A 62 3.55 11.14 -2.06
CA VAL A 62 2.16 10.76 -1.78
C VAL A 62 1.97 10.39 -0.31
N LEU A 63 2.86 9.56 0.26
CA LEU A 63 2.77 9.16 1.66
C LEU A 63 2.92 10.36 2.62
N LYS A 64 3.81 11.31 2.30
CA LYS A 64 3.92 12.55 3.09
C LYS A 64 2.64 13.38 3.03
N SER A 65 2.03 13.50 1.85
CA SER A 65 0.76 14.21 1.69
C SER A 65 -0.37 13.52 2.47
N LEU A 66 -0.44 12.18 2.43
CA LEU A 66 -1.43 11.39 3.15
C LEU A 66 -1.32 11.60 4.66
N LEU A 67 -0.10 11.44 5.21
CA LEU A 67 0.16 11.66 6.64
C LEU A 67 -0.20 13.09 7.06
N HIS A 68 0.17 14.08 6.25
CA HIS A 68 -0.20 15.47 6.51
C HIS A 68 -1.72 15.67 6.53
N SER A 69 -2.46 15.13 5.56
CA SER A 69 -3.92 15.20 5.53
C SER A 69 -4.57 14.57 6.76
N TRP A 70 -4.09 13.40 7.19
CA TRP A 70 -4.56 12.74 8.41
C TRP A 70 -4.32 13.58 9.66
N GLU A 71 -3.13 14.18 9.79
CA GLU A 71 -2.80 15.09 10.90
C GLU A 71 -3.71 16.33 10.94
N GLN A 72 -4.23 16.77 9.80
CA GLN A 72 -5.17 17.88 9.69
C GLN A 72 -6.65 17.46 9.80
N GLY A 73 -6.94 16.17 9.99
CA GLY A 73 -8.32 15.65 10.05
C GLY A 73 -9.06 15.71 8.71
N MET A 74 -8.34 15.81 7.58
CA MET A 74 -8.94 15.82 6.26
C MET A 74 -9.30 14.38 5.83
N PRO A 75 -10.56 14.10 5.44
CA PRO A 75 -10.95 12.77 5.01
C PRO A 75 -10.36 12.45 3.62
N ASP A 76 -9.84 11.24 3.46
CA ASP A 76 -9.50 10.68 2.15
C ASP A 76 -10.77 10.37 1.33
N ILE A 77 -10.60 9.99 0.06
CA ILE A 77 -11.69 9.42 -0.75
C ILE A 77 -12.28 8.23 0.02
N GLU A 78 -13.56 8.31 0.34
CA GLU A 78 -14.21 7.45 1.34
C GLU A 78 -14.50 6.05 0.78
N ALA A 79 -13.46 5.25 0.53
CA ALA A 79 -13.57 3.87 0.04
C ALA A 79 -14.50 3.01 0.94
N HIS A 80 -14.48 3.26 2.25
CA HIS A 80 -15.30 2.55 3.24
C HIS A 80 -16.81 2.86 3.16
N LYS A 81 -17.23 3.85 2.36
CA LYS A 81 -18.66 4.15 2.13
C LYS A 81 -19.25 3.44 0.93
N PHE A 82 -18.41 2.88 0.05
CA PHE A 82 -18.84 2.13 -1.12
C PHE A 82 -18.76 0.63 -0.79
N VAL A 83 -19.69 0.16 0.05
CA VAL A 83 -19.85 -1.28 0.30
C VAL A 83 -20.91 -1.81 -0.65
N SER A 84 -20.59 -2.83 -1.43
CA SER A 84 -21.57 -3.67 -2.14
C SER A 84 -22.23 -4.65 -1.19
#